data_AF-A0A954ABD6-F1
#
_entry.id   AF-A0A954ABD6-F1
#
_cell.length_a   1.000
_cell.length_b   1.000
_cell.length_c   1.000
_cell.angle_alpha   90.00
_cell.angle_beta   90.00
_cell.angle_gamma   90.00
#
_symmetry.space_group_name_H-M   'P 1'
#
loop_
_entity.id
_entity.type
_entity.pdbx_description
1 polymer ?
#
loop_
_entity_poly.entity_id
_entity_poly.type
_entity_poly.pdbx_seq_one_letter_code
_entity_poly.pdbx_strand_id
1 'polypeptide(L)'
;MVMLVGRATAATPGPPFPRGLDLRDLRTALRDALVQIGSSKSRPDAQRETALRIALEMTADEPRTPVAYRLSQLYYARGDLLRARSMGDIVLAERDRHPAHPRYFQLALVLAGYSLRLDDYDRALSDLEAGERLIEPLGLGMPERSQIEAQRLKTLLKAGLHRRALESADACRALFEARERAGAPASP
;
A
#
# COMPACT_ATOMS: atom_id res chain seq x y z
N MET A 1 36.54 28.06 -9.98
CA MET A 1 35.93 27.87 -8.64
C MET A 1 34.60 28.59 -8.65
N VAL A 2 33.50 27.88 -8.91
CA VAL A 2 32.15 28.47 -9.07
C VAL A 2 31.27 27.90 -7.96
N MET A 3 30.80 28.78 -7.07
CA MET A 3 29.82 28.43 -6.03
C MET A 3 28.42 28.41 -6.65
N LEU A 4 27.80 27.24 -6.70
CA LEU A 4 26.37 27.07 -7.00
C LEU A 4 25.58 27.16 -5.69
N VAL A 5 25.05 28.35 -5.41
CA VAL A 5 24.06 28.57 -4.36
C VAL A 5 22.72 28.06 -4.89
N GLY A 6 22.33 26.85 -4.47
CA GLY A 6 21.00 26.30 -4.73
C GLY A 6 19.94 27.13 -4.02
N ARG A 7 19.16 27.89 -4.79
CA ARG A 7 17.92 28.53 -4.33
C ARG A 7 16.96 27.44 -3.82
N ALA A 8 16.76 27.39 -2.52
CA ALA A 8 15.62 26.71 -1.93
C ALA A 8 14.35 27.41 -2.43
N THR A 9 13.59 26.75 -3.31
CA THR A 9 12.26 27.23 -3.68
C THR A 9 11.38 27.08 -2.44
N ALA A 10 11.06 28.21 -1.81
CA ALA A 10 10.06 28.27 -0.75
C ALA A 10 8.77 27.65 -1.28
N ALA A 11 8.37 26.52 -0.70
CA ALA A 11 7.06 25.93 -0.94
C ALA A 11 6.02 27.00 -0.60
N THR A 12 5.22 27.40 -1.58
CA THR A 12 4.08 28.29 -1.35
C THR A 12 3.25 27.68 -0.23
N PRO A 13 3.00 28.37 0.90
CA PRO A 13 2.14 27.83 1.93
C PRO A 13 0.79 27.55 1.28
N GLY A 14 0.39 26.28 1.29
CA GLY A 14 -0.95 25.89 0.85
C GLY A 14 -2.00 26.68 1.63
N PRO A 15 -3.21 26.86 1.08
CA PRO A 15 -4.25 27.65 1.72
C PRO A 15 -4.45 27.24 3.19
N PRO A 16 -4.73 28.22 4.09
CA PRO A 16 -4.96 27.95 5.49
C PRO A 16 -6.09 26.93 5.62
N PHE A 17 -5.84 25.88 6.41
CA PHE A 17 -6.81 24.82 6.62
C PHE A 17 -7.86 25.29 7.63
N PRO A 18 -9.16 25.11 7.34
CA PRO A 18 -10.20 25.41 8.32
C PRO A 18 -10.07 24.42 9.49
N ARG A 19 -9.55 24.90 10.62
CA ARG A 19 -9.54 24.14 11.88
C ARG A 19 -10.97 24.04 12.39
N GLY A 20 -11.40 22.84 12.82
CA GLY A 20 -12.70 22.64 13.47
C GLY A 20 -13.85 22.26 12.53
N LEU A 21 -13.55 21.67 11.37
CA LEU A 21 -14.57 21.01 10.55
C LEU A 21 -15.08 19.74 11.25
N ASP A 22 -16.36 19.43 11.06
CA ASP A 22 -16.92 18.18 11.54
C ASP A 22 -16.39 16.98 10.72
N LEU A 23 -16.58 15.77 11.25
CA LEU A 23 -16.09 14.54 10.61
C LEU A 23 -16.71 14.26 9.23
N ARG A 24 -17.90 14.79 8.94
CA ARG A 24 -18.58 14.61 7.65
C ARG A 24 -17.95 15.51 6.60
N ASP A 25 -17.62 16.73 6.97
CA ASP A 25 -16.94 17.71 6.12
C ASP A 25 -15.51 17.25 5.81
N LEU A 26 -14.78 16.75 6.82
CA LEU A 26 -13.45 16.18 6.62
C LEU A 26 -13.48 14.95 5.69
N ARG A 27 -14.49 14.08 5.77
CA ARG A 27 -14.66 12.95 4.84
C ARG A 27 -14.88 13.41 3.41
N THR A 28 -15.69 14.45 3.23
CA THR A 28 -15.99 15.01 1.91
C THR A 28 -14.73 15.65 1.32
N ALA A 29 -14.03 16.48 2.10
CA ALA A 29 -12.77 17.08 1.70
C ALA A 29 -11.70 16.03 1.35
N LEU A 30 -11.59 14.94 2.13
CA LEU A 30 -10.65 13.85 1.84
C LEU A 30 -11.00 13.16 0.53
N ARG A 31 -12.28 12.87 0.29
CA ARG A 31 -12.75 12.27 -0.96
C ARG A 31 -12.40 13.17 -2.15
N ASP A 32 -12.67 14.46 -2.06
CA ASP A 32 -12.42 15.41 -3.14
C ASP A 32 -10.92 15.55 -3.42
N ALA A 33 -10.10 15.62 -2.36
CA ALA A 33 -8.64 15.62 -2.50
C ALA A 33 -8.13 14.36 -3.20
N LEU A 34 -8.66 13.17 -2.86
CA LEU A 34 -8.28 11.91 -3.50
C LEU A 34 -8.73 11.83 -4.97
N VAL A 35 -9.92 12.35 -5.31
CA VAL A 35 -10.40 12.44 -6.70
C VAL A 35 -9.49 13.35 -7.53
N GLN A 36 -9.05 14.47 -6.95
CA GLN A 36 -8.13 15.40 -7.60
C GLN A 36 -6.76 14.78 -7.88
N ILE A 37 -6.23 13.95 -6.96
CA ILE A 37 -4.98 13.20 -7.20
C ILE A 37 -5.11 12.28 -8.42
N GLY A 38 -6.26 11.63 -8.61
CA GLY A 38 -6.51 10.73 -9.75
C GLY A 38 -6.72 11.44 -11.09
N SER A 39 -7.03 12.74 -11.07
CA SER A 39 -7.40 13.52 -12.26
C SER A 39 -6.39 14.59 -12.66
N SER A 40 -5.48 14.99 -11.76
CA SER A 40 -4.50 16.05 -12.00
C SER A 40 -3.16 15.51 -12.52
N LYS A 41 -2.82 15.85 -13.77
CA LYS A 41 -1.49 15.58 -14.35
C LYS A 41 -0.39 16.54 -13.86
N SER A 42 -0.74 17.67 -13.24
CA SER A 42 0.18 18.81 -13.08
C SER A 42 0.63 19.10 -11.65
N ARG A 43 -0.08 18.65 -10.59
CA ARG A 43 0.32 18.87 -9.18
C ARG A 43 -0.09 17.75 -8.22
N PRO A 44 0.31 16.49 -8.47
CA PRO A 44 -0.07 15.37 -7.62
C PRO A 44 0.48 15.50 -6.18
N ASP A 45 1.63 16.15 -5.98
CA ASP A 45 2.27 16.23 -4.66
C ASP A 45 1.59 17.22 -3.71
N ALA A 46 1.13 18.38 -4.21
CA ALA A 46 0.38 19.34 -3.40
C ALA A 46 -1.00 18.78 -2.97
N GLN A 47 -1.61 17.97 -3.83
CA GLN A 47 -2.88 17.30 -3.54
C GLN A 47 -2.71 16.14 -2.57
N ARG A 48 -1.62 15.36 -2.69
CA ARG A 48 -1.21 14.36 -1.69
C ARG A 48 -0.96 14.98 -0.32
N GLU A 49 -0.29 16.14 -0.27
CA GLU A 49 -0.05 16.84 1.00
C GLU A 49 -1.36 17.31 1.63
N THR A 50 -2.30 17.81 0.82
CA THR A 50 -3.63 18.21 1.28
C THR A 50 -4.40 17.00 1.82
N ALA A 51 -4.42 15.89 1.08
CA ALA A 51 -5.08 14.66 1.52
C ALA A 51 -4.46 14.10 2.81
N LEU A 52 -3.13 14.15 2.95
CA LEU A 52 -2.40 13.72 4.13
C LEU A 52 -2.79 14.55 5.36
N ARG A 53 -2.84 15.88 5.21
CA ARG A 53 -3.25 16.79 6.29
C ARG A 53 -4.68 16.51 6.75
N ILE A 54 -5.63 16.35 5.83
CA ILE A 54 -7.03 16.01 6.17
C ILE A 54 -7.10 14.68 6.91
N ALA A 55 -6.42 13.67 6.38
CA ALA A 55 -6.47 12.34 6.95
C ALA A 55 -5.84 12.30 8.36
N LEU A 56 -4.80 13.09 8.63
CA LEU A 56 -4.21 13.23 9.96
C LEU A 56 -5.17 13.91 10.94
N GLU A 57 -5.87 14.96 10.52
CA GLU A 57 -6.88 15.64 11.33
C GLU A 57 -8.04 14.70 11.70
N MET A 58 -8.47 13.84 10.76
CA MET A 58 -9.47 12.80 11.00
C MET A 58 -9.02 11.70 11.97
N THR A 59 -7.71 11.53 12.20
CA THR A 59 -7.15 10.48 13.08
C THR A 59 -6.50 11.05 14.35
N ALA A 60 -6.65 12.35 14.61
CA ALA A 60 -6.01 13.02 15.74
C ALA A 60 -6.38 12.40 17.10
N ASP A 61 -7.63 11.96 17.25
CA ASP A 61 -8.15 11.38 18.50
C ASP A 61 -8.32 9.85 18.45
N GLU A 62 -8.54 9.27 17.26
CA GLU A 62 -8.62 7.81 17.07
C GLU A 62 -8.43 7.43 15.58
N PRO A 63 -7.53 6.49 15.23
CA PRO A 63 -7.31 6.13 13.84
C PRO A 63 -8.45 5.25 13.30
N ARG A 64 -9.30 5.83 12.45
CA ARG A 64 -10.35 5.08 11.74
C ARG A 64 -9.76 4.23 10.63
N THR A 65 -10.07 2.93 10.60
CA THR A 65 -9.55 1.93 9.65
C THR A 65 -9.51 2.39 8.18
N PRO A 66 -10.59 2.99 7.62
CA PRO A 66 -10.57 3.43 6.22
C PRO A 66 -9.63 4.62 5.97
N VAL A 67 -9.41 5.46 6.99
CA VAL A 67 -8.51 6.63 6.93
C VAL A 67 -7.06 6.19 7.11
N ALA A 68 -6.79 5.29 8.06
CA ALA A 68 -5.46 4.69 8.26
C ALA A 68 -4.95 3.99 6.98
N TYR A 69 -5.82 3.27 6.26
CA TYR A 69 -5.45 2.66 4.97
C TYR A 69 -5.03 3.72 3.93
N ARG A 70 -5.69 4.89 3.93
CA ARG A 70 -5.32 5.99 3.02
C ARG A 70 -4.05 6.70 3.47
N LEU A 71 -3.86 6.92 4.77
CA LEU A 71 -2.62 7.44 5.33
C LEU A 71 -1.43 6.55 4.97
N SER A 72 -1.59 5.23 5.09
CA SER A 72 -0.59 4.24 4.66
C SER A 72 -0.14 4.48 3.21
N GLN A 73 -1.09 4.61 2.28
CA GLN A 73 -0.80 4.86 0.86
C GLN A 73 -0.14 6.23 0.62
N LEU A 74 -0.58 7.27 1.34
CA LEU A 74 -0.04 8.62 1.21
C LEU A 74 1.40 8.72 1.75
N TYR A 75 1.68 8.10 2.90
CA TYR A 75 3.05 8.01 3.43
C TYR A 75 3.97 7.25 2.50
N TYR A 76 3.50 6.14 1.92
CA TYR A 76 4.27 5.40 0.92
C TYR A 76 4.62 6.25 -0.30
N ALA A 77 3.64 7.01 -0.83
CA ALA A 77 3.86 7.91 -1.95
C ALA A 77 4.90 9.01 -1.64
N ARG A 78 5.03 9.41 -0.38
CA ARG A 78 6.03 10.36 0.11
C ARG A 78 7.39 9.71 0.40
N GLY A 79 7.49 8.38 0.31
CA GLY A 79 8.70 7.62 0.66
C GLY A 79 8.88 7.40 2.16
N ASP A 80 7.92 7.77 3.01
CA ASP A 80 7.95 7.53 4.45
C ASP A 80 7.43 6.11 4.75
N LEU A 81 8.28 5.12 4.47
CA LEU A 81 7.92 3.71 4.53
C LEU A 81 7.59 3.23 5.95
N LEU A 82 8.24 3.79 6.98
CA LEU A 82 7.99 3.42 8.37
C LEU A 82 6.61 3.88 8.84
N ARG A 83 6.22 5.12 8.50
CA ARG A 83 4.85 5.59 8.79
C ARG A 83 3.81 4.89 7.92
N ALA A 84 4.13 4.61 6.66
CA ALA A 84 3.25 3.85 5.78
C ALA A 84 2.92 2.48 6.39
N ARG A 85 3.95 1.75 6.86
CA ARG A 85 3.80 0.46 7.55
C ARG A 85 2.98 0.60 8.83
N SER A 86 3.32 1.56 9.69
CA SER A 86 2.61 1.79 10.96
C SER A 86 1.10 2.02 10.76
N MET A 87 0.73 2.77 9.72
CA MET A 87 -0.67 3.00 9.38
C MET A 87 -1.36 1.73 8.86
N GLY A 88 -0.67 0.89 8.08
CA GLY A 88 -1.19 -0.40 7.66
C GLY A 88 -1.34 -1.40 8.80
N ASP A 89 -0.44 -1.40 9.79
CA ASP A 89 -0.56 -2.24 10.99
C ASP A 89 -1.80 -1.90 11.82
N ILE A 90 -2.16 -0.60 11.92
CA ILE A 90 -3.43 -0.17 12.54
C ILE A 90 -4.63 -0.75 11.79
N VAL A 91 -4.58 -0.80 10.45
CA VAL A 91 -5.66 -1.39 9.66
C VAL A 91 -5.74 -2.90 9.89
N LEU A 92 -4.60 -3.59 10.01
CA LEU A 92 -4.55 -5.02 10.31
C LEU A 92 -5.07 -5.34 11.71
N ALA A 93 -4.90 -4.47 12.70
CA ALA A 93 -5.41 -4.68 14.06
C ALA A 93 -6.95 -4.83 14.10
N GLU A 94 -7.65 -4.25 13.12
CA GLU A 94 -9.10 -4.33 12.97
C GLU A 94 -9.56 -5.59 12.21
N ARG A 95 -8.63 -6.39 11.69
CA ARG A 95 -8.93 -7.60 10.90
C ARG A 95 -9.78 -8.59 11.67
N ASP A 96 -9.50 -8.78 12.96
CA ASP A 96 -10.21 -9.77 13.76
C ASP A 96 -11.70 -9.40 13.96
N ARG A 97 -12.06 -8.12 13.79
CA ARG A 97 -13.46 -7.65 13.77
C ARG A 97 -14.14 -7.85 12.41
N HIS A 98 -13.37 -7.95 11.33
CA HIS A 98 -13.87 -8.08 9.96
C HIS A 98 -13.08 -9.10 9.11
N PRO A 99 -12.90 -10.35 9.57
CA PRO A 99 -11.90 -11.28 9.02
C PRO A 99 -12.06 -11.59 7.52
N ALA A 100 -13.26 -11.44 6.97
CA ALA A 100 -13.58 -11.70 5.57
C ALA A 100 -13.57 -10.44 4.66
N HIS A 101 -12.97 -9.32 5.09
CA HIS A 101 -12.94 -8.13 4.24
C HIS A 101 -11.87 -8.24 3.13
N PRO A 102 -12.23 -8.15 1.83
CA PRO A 102 -11.30 -8.44 0.72
C PRO A 102 -10.10 -7.49 0.64
N ARG A 103 -10.18 -6.29 1.22
CA ARG A 103 -9.06 -5.36 1.32
C ARG A 103 -7.89 -5.87 2.16
N TYR A 104 -8.09 -6.85 3.05
CA TYR A 104 -6.99 -7.38 3.87
C TYR A 104 -5.96 -8.15 3.03
N PHE A 105 -6.39 -8.82 1.96
CA PHE A 105 -5.46 -9.43 1.02
C PHE A 105 -4.58 -8.37 0.33
N GLN A 106 -5.21 -7.31 -0.17
CA GLN A 106 -4.48 -6.21 -0.82
C GLN A 106 -3.57 -5.47 0.16
N LEU A 107 -3.99 -5.29 1.41
CA LEU A 107 -3.16 -4.69 2.45
C LEU A 107 -1.93 -5.55 2.77
N ALA A 108 -2.07 -6.88 2.84
CA ALA A 108 -0.96 -7.79 3.06
C ALA A 108 0.11 -7.66 1.96
N LEU A 109 -0.31 -7.60 0.69
CA LEU A 109 0.59 -7.35 -0.45
C LEU A 109 1.29 -5.99 -0.36
N VAL A 110 0.55 -4.95 0.04
CA VAL A 110 1.08 -3.59 0.19
C VAL A 110 2.12 -3.51 1.31
N LEU A 111 1.82 -4.10 2.48
CA LEU A 111 2.74 -4.15 3.62
C LEU A 111 3.99 -4.96 3.30
N ALA A 112 3.86 -6.11 2.63
CA ALA A 112 4.99 -6.87 2.13
C ALA A 112 5.87 -6.03 1.20
N GLY A 113 5.26 -5.21 0.33
CA GLY A 113 5.97 -4.26 -0.53
C GLY A 113 6.72 -3.17 0.25
N TYR A 114 6.16 -2.67 1.36
CA TYR A 114 6.82 -1.67 2.21
C TYR A 114 8.01 -2.29 2.94
N SER A 115 7.81 -3.44 3.58
CA SER A 115 8.84 -4.19 4.29
C SER A 115 10.00 -4.57 3.36
N LEU A 116 9.69 -4.98 2.12
CA LEU A 116 10.71 -5.26 1.10
C LEU A 116 11.55 -4.03 0.72
N ARG A 117 10.98 -2.82 0.74
CA ARG A 117 11.73 -1.57 0.46
C ARG A 117 12.51 -1.06 1.67
N LEU A 118 12.18 -1.54 2.86
CA LEU A 118 12.92 -1.33 4.10
C LEU A 118 13.99 -2.41 4.33
N ASP A 119 14.16 -3.33 3.39
CA ASP A 119 15.01 -4.53 3.51
C ASP A 119 14.67 -5.42 4.73
N ASP A 120 13.43 -5.31 5.22
CA ASP A 120 12.86 -6.14 6.27
C ASP A 120 12.21 -7.38 5.62
N TYR A 121 13.06 -8.31 5.19
CA TYR A 121 12.64 -9.46 4.39
C TYR A 121 11.79 -10.46 5.19
N ASP A 122 12.08 -10.65 6.47
CA ASP A 122 11.31 -11.55 7.35
C ASP A 122 9.88 -11.04 7.51
N ARG A 123 9.72 -9.73 7.76
CA ARG A 123 8.38 -9.14 7.82
C ARG A 123 7.67 -9.23 6.47
N ALA A 124 8.37 -8.96 5.37
CA ALA A 124 7.77 -9.06 4.03
C ALA A 124 7.24 -10.48 3.74
N LEU A 125 7.99 -11.52 4.11
CA LEU A 125 7.54 -12.91 3.97
C LEU A 125 6.35 -13.21 4.90
N SER A 126 6.40 -12.76 6.15
CA SER A 126 5.28 -12.91 7.10
C SER A 126 3.99 -12.25 6.60
N ASP A 127 4.09 -11.07 5.98
CA ASP A 127 2.94 -10.36 5.42
C ASP A 127 2.36 -11.14 4.23
N LEU A 128 3.21 -11.74 3.37
CA LEU A 128 2.78 -12.60 2.27
C LEU A 128 2.09 -13.90 2.75
N GLU A 129 2.64 -14.54 3.78
CA GLU A 129 2.02 -15.72 4.41
C GLU A 129 0.67 -15.37 5.06
N ALA A 130 0.52 -14.16 5.60
CA ALA A 130 -0.76 -13.67 6.08
C ALA A 130 -1.75 -13.44 4.92
N GLY A 131 -1.30 -12.89 3.80
CA GLY A 131 -2.12 -12.70 2.59
C GLY A 131 -2.57 -14.02 1.97
N GLU A 132 -1.67 -15.01 1.89
CA GLU A 132 -1.97 -16.35 1.37
C GLU A 132 -3.08 -17.06 2.16
N ARG A 133 -3.05 -16.95 3.49
CA ARG A 133 -4.08 -17.50 4.38
C ARG A 133 -5.47 -16.89 4.17
N LEU A 134 -5.57 -15.74 3.51
CA LEU A 134 -6.84 -15.10 3.18
C LEU A 134 -7.44 -15.58 1.85
N ILE A 135 -6.68 -16.32 1.03
CA ILE A 135 -7.13 -16.68 -0.32
C ILE A 135 -8.37 -17.58 -0.29
N GLU A 136 -8.31 -18.68 0.45
CA GLU A 136 -9.44 -19.61 0.57
C GLU A 136 -10.67 -18.99 1.26
N PRO A 137 -10.55 -18.35 2.44
CA PRO A 137 -11.70 -17.75 3.12
C PRO A 137 -12.42 -16.66 2.32
N LEU A 138 -11.70 -15.96 1.45
CA LEU A 138 -12.25 -14.90 0.60
C LEU A 138 -12.73 -15.39 -0.77
N GLY A 139 -12.60 -16.69 -1.06
CA GLY A 139 -12.93 -17.24 -2.39
C GLY A 139 -12.05 -16.67 -3.52
N LEU A 140 -10.80 -16.27 -3.20
CA LEU A 140 -9.83 -15.76 -4.17
C LEU A 140 -9.19 -16.90 -4.95
N GLY A 141 -8.68 -16.59 -6.13
CA GLY A 141 -8.32 -17.60 -7.13
C GLY A 141 -6.84 -17.62 -7.51
N MET A 142 -6.60 -18.18 -8.69
CA MET A 142 -5.26 -18.21 -9.29
C MET A 142 -4.61 -16.83 -9.43
N PRO A 143 -5.32 -15.72 -9.77
CA PRO A 143 -4.70 -14.40 -9.87
C PRO A 143 -4.04 -13.94 -8.57
N GLU A 144 -4.71 -14.10 -7.45
CA GLU A 144 -4.22 -13.70 -6.13
C GLU A 144 -3.07 -14.60 -5.66
N ARG A 145 -3.17 -15.91 -5.90
CA ARG A 145 -2.06 -16.85 -5.67
C ARG A 145 -0.81 -16.44 -6.46
N SER A 146 -1.00 -16.02 -7.71
CA SER A 146 0.09 -15.59 -8.59
C SER A 146 0.73 -14.28 -8.11
N GLN A 147 -0.07 -13.33 -7.60
CA GLN A 147 0.45 -12.10 -7.00
C GLN A 147 1.31 -12.37 -5.76
N ILE A 148 0.86 -13.27 -4.87
CA ILE A 148 1.62 -13.67 -3.68
C ILE A 148 2.94 -14.31 -4.08
N GLU A 149 2.91 -15.30 -4.99
CA GLU A 149 4.12 -16.01 -5.41
C GLU A 149 5.11 -15.09 -6.13
N ALA A 150 4.64 -14.19 -7.00
CA ALA A 150 5.52 -13.23 -7.68
C ALA A 150 6.22 -12.30 -6.67
N GLN A 151 5.49 -11.82 -5.66
CA GLN A 151 6.06 -10.95 -4.63
C GLN A 151 6.96 -11.72 -3.65
N ARG A 152 6.64 -12.99 -3.37
CA ARG A 152 7.45 -13.93 -2.56
C ARG A 152 8.78 -14.22 -3.25
N LEU A 153 8.76 -14.61 -4.52
CA LEU A 153 9.94 -14.82 -5.34
C LEU A 153 10.87 -13.61 -5.30
N LYS A 154 10.32 -12.41 -5.56
CA LYS A 154 11.09 -11.16 -5.50
C LYS A 154 11.71 -10.92 -4.13
N THR A 155 10.97 -11.20 -3.05
CA THR A 155 11.44 -11.03 -1.67
C THR A 155 12.57 -12.00 -1.34
N LEU A 156 12.41 -13.28 -1.70
CA LEU A 156 13.41 -14.33 -1.45
C LEU A 156 14.71 -14.09 -2.23
N LEU A 157 14.61 -13.61 -3.47
CA LEU A 157 15.79 -13.24 -4.26
C LEU A 157 16.56 -12.09 -3.60
N LYS A 158 15.87 -11.04 -3.15
CA LYS A 158 16.50 -9.91 -2.44
C LYS A 158 17.12 -10.33 -1.10
N ALA A 159 16.50 -11.28 -0.40
CA ALA A 159 17.00 -11.85 0.84
C ALA A 159 18.17 -12.83 0.66
N GLY A 160 18.56 -13.17 -0.58
CA GLY A 160 19.60 -14.18 -0.85
C GLY A 160 19.16 -15.62 -0.55
N LEU A 161 17.86 -15.87 -0.34
CA LEU A 161 17.30 -17.17 0.00
C LEU A 161 17.02 -18.00 -1.27
N HIS A 162 18.09 -18.27 -2.03
CA HIS A 162 17.99 -18.81 -3.39
C HIS A 162 17.25 -20.14 -3.50
N ARG A 163 17.42 -21.05 -2.53
CA ARG A 163 16.69 -22.33 -2.52
C ARG A 163 15.18 -22.13 -2.46
N ARG A 164 14.71 -21.32 -1.51
CA ARG A 164 13.28 -20.99 -1.37
C ARG A 164 12.78 -20.19 -2.58
N ALA A 165 13.63 -19.35 -3.17
CA ALA A 165 13.30 -18.62 -4.38
C ALA A 165 13.02 -19.58 -5.56
N LEU A 166 13.78 -20.67 -5.70
CA LEU A 166 13.51 -21.70 -6.72
C LEU A 166 12.15 -22.37 -6.49
N GLU A 167 11.83 -22.72 -5.25
CA GLU A 167 10.53 -23.30 -4.88
C GLU A 167 9.37 -22.37 -5.27
N SER A 168 9.50 -21.06 -5.00
CA SER A 168 8.52 -20.04 -5.39
C SER A 168 8.47 -19.82 -6.91
N ALA A 169 9.60 -19.91 -7.61
CA ALA A 169 9.63 -19.82 -9.08
C ALA A 169 8.92 -21.01 -9.75
N ASP A 170 9.08 -22.22 -9.22
CA ASP A 170 8.35 -23.41 -9.68
C ASP A 170 6.84 -23.26 -9.42
N ALA A 171 6.44 -22.68 -8.28
CA ALA A 171 5.05 -22.35 -7.99
C ALA A 171 4.47 -21.32 -8.98
N CYS A 172 5.21 -20.25 -9.29
CA CYS A 172 4.82 -19.30 -10.34
C CYS A 172 4.61 -20.00 -11.70
N ARG A 173 5.53 -20.89 -12.09
CA ARG A 173 5.44 -21.63 -13.36
C ARG A 173 4.19 -22.51 -13.40
N ALA A 174 3.93 -23.26 -12.33
CA ALA A 174 2.75 -24.10 -12.24
C ALA A 174 1.43 -23.31 -12.33
N LEU A 175 1.37 -22.13 -11.69
CA LEU A 175 0.22 -21.22 -11.78
C LEU A 175 0.02 -20.67 -13.19
N PHE A 176 1.10 -20.30 -13.87
CA PHE A 176 1.06 -19.86 -15.27
C PHE A 176 0.55 -20.97 -16.19
N GLU A 177 1.10 -22.17 -16.10
CA GLU A 177 0.66 -23.34 -16.89
C GLU A 177 -0.79 -23.73 -16.60
N ALA A 178 -1.26 -23.58 -15.36
CA ALA A 178 -2.65 -23.81 -15.00
C ALA A 178 -3.58 -22.77 -15.65
N ARG A 179 -3.16 -21.50 -15.71
CA ARG A 179 -3.91 -20.43 -16.38
C ARG A 179 -4.03 -20.67 -17.89
N GLU A 180 -2.94 -21.05 -18.55
CA GLU A 180 -2.93 -21.38 -19.98
C GLU A 180 -3.89 -22.54 -20.29
N ARG A 181 -3.86 -23.60 -19.48
CA ARG A 181 -4.78 -24.74 -19.62
C ARG A 181 -6.25 -24.37 -19.37
N ALA A 182 -6.52 -23.37 -18.54
CA ALA A 182 -7.86 -22.89 -18.26
C ALA A 182 -8.42 -21.96 -19.37
N GLY A 183 -7.64 -21.64 -20.41
CA GLY A 183 -8.07 -20.79 -21.52
C GLY A 183 -8.36 -19.34 -21.12
N ALA A 184 -7.85 -18.89 -19.97
CA ALA A 184 -8.04 -17.52 -19.51
C ALA A 184 -7.10 -16.60 -20.32
N PRO A 185 -7.61 -15.57 -21.03
CA PRO A 185 -6.77 -14.70 -21.85
C PRO A 185 -5.67 -14.07 -20.99
N ALA A 186 -4.45 -14.01 -21.52
CA ALA A 186 -3.39 -13.20 -20.97
C ALA A 186 -3.92 -11.76 -20.85
N SER A 187 -4.09 -11.26 -19.63
CA SER A 187 -4.38 -9.84 -19.45
C SER A 187 -3.11 -9.06 -19.78
N PRO A 188 -3.21 -7.98 -20.57
CA PRO A 188 -2.07 -7.18 -21.00
C PRO A 188 -1.30 -6.54 -19.85
#